data_AF-A0A9P3NML7-F1
#
_entry.id   AF-A0A9P3NML7-F1
#
_cell.length_a   1.000
_cell.length_b   1.000
_cell.length_c   1.000
_cell.angle_alpha   90.00
_cell.angle_beta   90.00
_cell.angle_gamma   90.00
#
_symmetry.space_group_name_H-M   'P 1'
#
loop_
_entity.id
_entity.type
_entity.pdbx_description
1 polymer ?
#
loop_
_entity_poly.entity_id
_entity_poly.type
_entity_poly.pdbx_seq_one_letter_code
_entity_poly.pdbx_strand_id
1 'polypeptide(L)'
;MAALAVIFGGDSVLPVVGFPPPFPQWYEQIRANRLGSAATVWIVGNVMHGSLASTGAFELVLDGRTLFSKLAEGRMPHMNEIIALVDEHMLQGNHMQQ
;
A
#
# COMPACT_ATOMS: atom_id res chain seq x y z
N MET A 1 -10.15 0.37 -9.70
CA MET A 1 -11.03 -0.21 -10.74
C MET A 1 -11.71 0.84 -11.62
N ALA A 2 -12.35 1.88 -11.06
CA ALA A 2 -13.02 2.94 -11.84
C ALA A 2 -12.11 3.67 -12.86
N ALA A 3 -10.85 3.97 -12.51
CA ALA A 3 -9.93 4.68 -13.40
C ALA A 3 -9.56 3.86 -14.66
N LEU A 4 -9.48 2.53 -14.57
CA LEU A 4 -9.27 1.67 -15.75
C LEU A 4 -10.53 1.61 -16.64
N ALA A 5 -11.72 1.62 -16.03
CA ALA A 5 -12.97 1.68 -16.79
C ALA A 5 -13.10 2.99 -17.60
N VAL A 6 -12.60 4.11 -17.10
CA VAL A 6 -12.55 5.38 -17.85
C VAL A 6 -11.52 5.33 -18.99
N ILE A 7 -10.37 4.67 -18.82
CA ILE A 7 -9.36 4.55 -19.88
C ILE A 7 -9.84 3.68 -21.05
N PHE A 8 -10.56 2.58 -20.76
CA PHE A 8 -11.02 1.65 -21.79
C PHE A 8 -12.44 1.93 -22.29
N GLY A 9 -13.31 2.49 -21.46
CA GLY A 9 -14.72 2.77 -21.77
C GLY A 9 -15.08 4.26 -21.92
N GLY A 10 -14.16 5.17 -21.62
CA GLY A 10 -14.40 6.62 -21.67
C GLY A 10 -14.81 7.12 -23.06
N ASP A 11 -14.35 6.49 -24.14
CA ASP A 11 -14.70 6.86 -25.51
C ASP A 11 -16.21 6.72 -25.79
N SER A 12 -16.88 5.79 -25.11
CA SER A 12 -18.33 5.56 -25.22
C SER A 12 -19.12 6.29 -24.13
N VAL A 13 -18.53 6.50 -22.95
CA VAL A 13 -19.21 7.09 -21.78
C VAL A 13 -19.17 8.62 -21.81
N LEU A 14 -18.05 9.23 -22.21
CA LEU A 14 -17.90 10.69 -22.22
C LEU A 14 -18.90 11.41 -23.14
N PRO A 15 -19.17 10.92 -24.37
CA PRO A 15 -20.21 11.54 -25.22
C PRO A 15 -21.61 11.43 -24.62
N VAL A 16 -21.92 10.32 -23.94
CA VAL A 16 -23.24 10.09 -23.30
C VAL A 16 -23.45 10.98 -22.09
N VAL A 17 -22.37 11.36 -21.39
CA VAL A 17 -22.39 12.22 -20.19
C VAL A 17 -22.26 13.72 -20.54
N GLY A 18 -22.26 14.07 -21.83
CA GLY A 18 -22.29 15.47 -22.30
C GLY A 18 -20.93 16.08 -22.65
N PHE A 19 -19.89 15.25 -22.82
CA PHE A 19 -18.59 15.65 -23.37
C PHE A 19 -18.40 15.09 -24.79
N PRO A 20 -19.04 15.68 -25.81
CA PRO A 20 -18.82 15.30 -27.19
C PRO A 20 -17.42 15.72 -27.67
N PRO A 21 -16.85 15.06 -28.70
CA PRO A 21 -15.59 15.47 -29.30
C PRO A 21 -15.65 16.94 -29.81
N PRO A 22 -14.55 17.71 -29.73
CA PRO A 22 -13.21 17.30 -29.31
C PRO A 22 -13.09 17.11 -27.79
N PHE A 23 -12.50 15.99 -27.38
CA PHE A 23 -12.31 15.70 -25.97
C PHE A 23 -11.25 16.64 -25.36
N PRO A 24 -11.29 16.86 -24.03
CA PRO A 24 -10.26 17.62 -23.34
C PRO A 24 -8.85 17.06 -23.61
N GLN A 25 -7.85 17.96 -23.70
CA GLN A 25 -6.47 17.61 -24.09
C GLN A 25 -5.84 16.51 -23.22
N TRP A 26 -6.15 16.47 -21.92
CA TRP A 26 -5.66 15.42 -21.01
C TRP A 26 -6.23 14.03 -21.34
N TYR A 27 -7.45 13.95 -21.89
CA TYR A 27 -8.06 12.70 -22.30
C TYR A 27 -7.48 12.23 -23.63
N GLU A 28 -7.23 13.15 -24.56
CA GLU A 28 -6.53 12.82 -25.81
C GLU A 28 -5.11 12.27 -25.54
N GLN A 29 -4.41 12.77 -24.52
CA GLN A 29 -3.13 12.21 -24.08
C GLN A 29 -3.26 10.76 -23.57
N ILE A 30 -4.35 10.44 -22.86
CA ILE A 30 -4.66 9.08 -22.40
C ILE A 30 -5.00 8.17 -23.59
N ARG A 31 -5.75 8.66 -24.57
CA ARG A 31 -6.12 7.91 -25.79
C ARG A 31 -4.92 7.61 -26.68
N ALA A 32 -3.95 8.54 -26.74
CA ALA A 32 -2.73 8.38 -27.53
C ALA A 32 -1.82 7.25 -27.01
N ASN A 33 -1.84 6.95 -25.70
CA ASN A 33 -1.09 5.85 -25.12
C ASN A 33 -1.89 5.11 -24.03
N ARG A 34 -2.94 4.41 -24.44
CA ARG A 34 -3.87 3.72 -23.52
C ARG A 34 -3.17 2.73 -22.59
N LEU A 35 -2.21 1.96 -23.12
CA LEU A 35 -1.47 0.97 -22.33
C LEU A 35 -0.55 1.63 -21.30
N GLY A 36 0.19 2.67 -21.71
CA GLY A 36 1.03 3.45 -20.80
C GLY A 36 0.20 4.11 -19.70
N SER A 37 -0.91 4.77 -20.06
CA SER A 37 -1.81 5.40 -19.09
C SER A 37 -2.47 4.39 -18.15
N ALA A 38 -2.86 3.20 -18.63
CA ALA A 38 -3.38 2.13 -17.80
C ALA A 38 -2.32 1.62 -16.81
N ALA A 39 -1.09 1.41 -17.27
CA ALA A 39 0.03 1.02 -16.42
C ALA A 39 0.33 2.08 -15.36
N THR A 40 0.36 3.37 -15.74
CA THR A 40 0.54 4.48 -14.79
C THR A 40 -0.56 4.53 -13.75
N VAL A 41 -1.83 4.44 -14.15
CA VAL A 41 -2.96 4.43 -13.21
C VAL A 41 -2.90 3.23 -12.27
N TRP A 42 -2.50 2.06 -12.77
CA TRP A 42 -2.34 0.86 -11.96
C TRP A 42 -1.20 1.02 -10.94
N ILE A 43 -0.03 1.50 -11.37
CA ILE A 43 1.12 1.74 -10.50
C ILE A 43 0.79 2.81 -9.46
N VAL A 44 0.26 3.97 -9.89
CA VAL A 44 -0.08 5.07 -8.99
C VAL A 44 -1.15 4.67 -7.98
N GLY A 45 -2.17 3.92 -8.41
CA GLY A 45 -3.20 3.39 -7.50
C GLY A 45 -2.61 2.45 -6.45
N ASN A 46 -1.71 1.55 -6.85
CA ASN A 46 -1.02 0.65 -5.92
C ASN A 46 -0.10 1.41 -4.96
N VAL A 47 0.63 2.42 -5.46
CA VAL A 47 1.50 3.26 -4.61
C VAL A 47 0.66 4.05 -3.62
N MET A 48 -0.40 4.72 -4.03
CA MET A 48 -1.28 5.48 -3.12
C MET A 48 -1.88 4.58 -2.04
N HIS A 49 -2.38 3.40 -2.42
CA HIS A 49 -2.91 2.43 -1.46
C HIS A 49 -1.82 1.93 -0.50
N GLY A 50 -0.65 1.55 -1.02
CA GLY A 50 0.47 1.07 -0.22
C GLY A 50 1.09 2.14 0.69
N SER A 51 1.19 3.38 0.22
CA SER A 51 1.73 4.51 0.99
C SER A 51 0.82 4.93 2.13
N LEU A 52 -0.50 4.82 1.97
CA LEU A 52 -1.45 5.08 3.06
C LEU A 52 -1.50 3.94 4.08
N ALA A 53 -1.32 2.69 3.63
CA ALA A 53 -1.30 1.53 4.51
C ALA A 53 0.04 1.34 5.24
N SER A 54 1.15 1.80 4.65
CA SER A 54 2.48 1.68 5.24
C SER A 54 2.71 2.82 6.24
N THR A 55 2.43 2.55 7.52
CA THR A 55 2.57 3.53 8.62
C THR A 55 4.03 3.77 9.03
N GLY A 56 5.02 3.22 8.29
CA GLY A 56 6.44 3.28 8.69
C GLY A 56 6.72 2.64 10.05
N ALA A 57 5.80 1.80 10.54
CA ALA A 57 5.91 1.08 11.79
C ALA A 57 6.98 0.00 11.70
N PHE A 58 7.85 -0.04 12.71
CA PHE A 58 8.69 -1.21 12.97
C PHE A 58 8.02 -2.01 14.07
N GLU A 59 7.70 -3.26 13.81
CA GLU A 59 7.08 -4.16 14.79
C GLU A 59 7.86 -5.48 14.85
N LEU A 60 8.20 -5.92 16.06
CA LEU A 60 8.83 -7.21 16.32
C LEU A 60 7.74 -8.16 16.81
N VAL A 61 7.42 -9.17 16.01
CA VAL A 61 6.38 -10.17 16.32
C VAL A 61 7.03 -11.54 16.39
N LEU A 62 6.76 -12.28 17.47
CA LEU A 62 7.24 -13.64 17.70
C LEU A 62 6.06 -14.51 18.17
N ASP A 63 5.84 -15.65 17.51
CA ASP A 63 4.73 -16.58 17.78
C ASP A 63 3.34 -15.93 17.83
N GLY A 64 3.11 -14.92 17.00
CA GLY A 64 1.83 -14.18 16.97
C GLY A 64 1.65 -13.17 18.11
N ARG A 65 2.66 -12.99 18.98
CA ARG A 65 2.69 -11.93 19.99
C ARG A 65 3.62 -10.81 19.55
N THR A 66 3.14 -9.57 19.60
CA THR A 66 3.97 -8.39 19.37
C THR A 66 4.82 -8.11 20.60
N LEU A 67 6.14 -8.24 20.46
CA LEU A 67 7.13 -7.97 21.50
C LEU A 67 7.53 -6.50 21.54
N PHE A 68 7.50 -5.81 20.39
CA PHE A 68 7.86 -4.39 20.28
C PHE A 68 7.07 -3.73 19.16
N SER A 69 6.66 -2.46 19.35
CA SER A 69 6.15 -1.61 18.27
C SER A 69 6.74 -0.20 18.40
N LYS A 70 7.39 0.28 17.33
CA LYS A 70 7.92 1.65 17.24
C LYS A 70 6.83 2.70 17.39
N LEU A 71 5.60 2.39 16.95
CA LEU A 71 4.45 3.27 17.14
C LEU A 71 4.06 3.38 18.61
N ALA A 72 4.19 2.30 19.38
CA ALA A 72 3.87 2.29 20.81
C ALA A 72 4.98 2.97 21.65
N GLU A 73 6.24 2.74 21.32
CA GLU A 73 7.38 3.25 22.10
C GLU A 73 7.90 4.63 21.65
N GLY A 74 7.49 5.10 20.47
CA GLY A 74 7.91 6.39 19.93
C GLY A 74 9.40 6.48 19.55
N ARG A 75 10.12 5.36 19.58
CA ARG A 75 11.55 5.26 19.26
C ARG A 75 11.88 3.95 18.55
N MET A 76 13.03 3.93 17.86
CA MET A 76 13.59 2.71 17.30
C MET A 76 14.24 1.90 18.44
N PRO A 77 14.04 0.57 18.52
CA PRO A 77 14.75 -0.24 19.49
C PRO A 77 16.23 -0.35 19.13
N HIS A 78 17.07 -0.47 20.15
CA HIS A 78 18.47 -0.82 19.93
C HIS A 78 18.63 -2.34 19.73
N MET A 79 19.69 -2.77 19.04
CA MET A 79 19.92 -4.19 18.73
C MET A 79 19.98 -5.08 19.99
N ASN A 80 20.61 -4.59 21.06
CA ASN A 80 20.67 -5.28 22.34
C ASN A 80 19.29 -5.46 22.99
N GLU A 81 18.38 -4.47 22.85
CA GLU A 81 17.00 -4.58 23.35
C GLU A 81 16.22 -5.65 22.59
N ILE A 82 16.39 -5.73 21.25
CA ILE A 82 15.74 -6.75 20.42
C ILE A 82 16.18 -8.16 20.87
N ILE A 83 17.48 -8.37 21.05
CA ILE A 83 18.02 -9.67 21.48
C ILE A 83 17.46 -10.05 22.86
N ALA A 84 17.44 -9.11 23.81
CA ALA A 84 16.89 -9.34 25.15
C ALA A 84 15.39 -9.70 25.12
N LEU A 85 14.59 -9.02 24.30
CA LEU A 85 13.14 -9.29 24.16
C LEU A 85 12.88 -10.67 23.55
N VAL A 86 13.68 -11.07 22.57
CA VAL A 86 13.58 -12.41 21.95
C VAL A 86 14.01 -13.48 22.95
N ASP A 87 15.13 -13.30 23.64
CA ASP A 87 15.62 -14.24 24.65
C ASP A 87 14.61 -14.43 25.78
N GLU A 88 14.02 -13.34 26.29
CA GLU A 88 12.97 -13.40 27.30
C GLU A 88 11.75 -14.20 26.81
N HIS A 89 11.27 -13.94 25.59
CA HIS A 89 10.12 -14.66 25.05
C HIS A 89 10.42 -16.15 24.81
N MET A 90 11.63 -16.49 24.34
CA MET A 90 12.06 -17.88 24.16
C MET A 90 12.14 -18.63 25.50
N LEU A 91 12.62 -17.97 26.56
CA LEU A 91 12.67 -18.55 27.91
C LEU A 91 11.26 -18.74 28.49
N GLN A 92 10.36 -17.78 28.29
CA GLN A 92 8.96 -17.89 28.71
C GLN A 92 8.22 -19.00 27.96
N GLY A 93 8.45 -19.15 26.64
CA GLY A 93 7.89 -20.22 25.83
C GLY A 93 8.31 -21.62 26.29
N ASN A 94 9.55 -21.77 26.77
CA ASN A 94 10.07 -23.03 27.29
C ASN A 94 9.46 -23.44 28.65
N HIS A 95 8.95 -22.49 29.44
CA HIS A 95 8.35 -22.76 30.75
C HIS A 95 6.86 -23.16 30.68
N MET A 96 6.17 -22.95 29.54
CA MET A 96 4.78 -23.37 29.35
C MET A 96 4.64 -24.76 28.71
N GLN A 97 5.74 -25.44 28.40
CA GLN A 97 5.76 -26.80 27.84
C GLN A 97 6.13 -27.90 28.86
N GLN A 98 6.16 -27.58 30.17
CA GLN A 98 6.35 -28.55 31.25
C GLN A 98 5.09 -28.70 32.11
#